data_AF-P26771-F1
#
_entry.id   AF-P26771-F1
#
_cell.length_a   1.000
_cell.length_b   1.000
_cell.length_c   1.000
_cell.angle_alpha   90.00
_cell.angle_beta   90.00
_cell.angle_gamma   90.00
#
_symmetry.space_group_name_H-M   'P 1'
#
loop_
_entity.id
_entity.type
_entity.pdbx_description
1 polymer ?
#
loop_
_entity_poly.entity_id
_entity_poly.type
_entity_poly.pdbx_seq_one_letter_code
_entity_poly.pdbx_strand_id
1 'polypeptide(L)' 'QRRCPRIYMECKHDSDCLADCVCLEHGICG' A
#
# COMPACT_ATOMS: atom_id res chain seq x y z
N GLN A 1 -6.58 -4.12 -13.39
CA GLN A 1 -7.36 -4.17 -12.14
C GLN A 1 -6.35 -4.14 -11.01
N ARG A 2 -6.15 -3.01 -10.33
CA ARG A 2 -5.28 -2.98 -9.16
C ARG A 2 -6.01 -3.72 -8.04
N ARG A 3 -5.48 -4.86 -7.59
CA ARG A 3 -6.03 -5.62 -6.47
C ARG A 3 -5.09 -5.50 -5.29
N CYS A 4 -5.12 -4.35 -4.62
CA CYS A 4 -4.44 -4.23 -3.34
C CYS A 4 -5.15 -5.17 -2.33
N PRO A 5 -4.46 -6.18 -1.78
CA PRO A 5 -5.06 -7.05 -0.78
C PRO A 5 -5.40 -6.24 0.47
N ARG A 6 -6.50 -6.59 1.14
CA ARG A 6 -6.88 -5.97 2.42
C ARG A 6 -5.99 -6.52 3.52
N ILE A 7 -4.84 -5.90 3.72
CA ILE A 7 -3.92 -6.16 4.81
C ILE A 7 -3.45 -4.82 5.40
N TYR A 8 -3.34 -4.75 6.72
CA TYR A 8 -2.73 -3.60 7.36
C TYR A 8 -1.21 -3.69 7.17
N MET A 9 -0.64 -2.75 6.44
CA MET A 9 0.80 -2.66 6.17
C MET A 9 1.22 -1.20 6.16
N GLU A 10 2.20 -0.84 6.99
CA GLU A 10 2.73 0.52 7.07
C GLU A 10 3.74 0.79 5.96
N CYS A 11 3.84 2.05 5.52
CA CYS A 11 4.70 2.46 4.41
C CYS A 11 5.19 3.90 4.55
N LYS A 12 6.27 4.21 3.81
CA LYS A 12 6.74 5.58 3.55
C LYS A 12 6.77 5.89 2.06
N HIS A 13 6.94 4.86 1.25
CA HIS A 13 7.00 4.93 -0.21
C HIS A 13 6.14 3.82 -0.81
N ASP A 14 5.66 4.04 -2.03
CA ASP A 14 4.86 3.03 -2.76
C ASP A 14 5.60 1.70 -2.93
N SER A 15 6.94 1.73 -2.98
CA SER A 15 7.79 0.53 -3.08
C SER A 15 7.76 -0.36 -1.84
N ASP A 16 7.31 0.16 -0.70
CA ASP A 16 7.14 -0.63 0.53
C ASP A 16 5.89 -1.52 0.44
N CYS A 17 4.95 -1.16 -0.43
CA CYS A 17 3.67 -1.82 -0.56
C CYS A 17 3.71 -3.00 -1.54
N LEU A 18 2.74 -3.90 -1.36
CA LEU A 18 2.53 -5.00 -2.30
C LEU A 18 2.19 -4.47 -3.70
N ALA A 19 2.44 -5.30 -4.72
CA ALA A 19 2.06 -4.97 -6.09
C ALA A 19 0.60 -4.50 -6.15
N ASP A 20 0.37 -3.46 -6.95
CA ASP A 20 -0.91 -2.76 -7.12
C ASP A 20 -1.38 -1.88 -5.95
N CYS A 21 -0.67 -1.82 -4.82
CA CYS A 21 -0.94 -0.88 -3.73
C CYS A 21 -0.08 0.39 -3.86
N VAL A 22 -0.54 1.48 -3.24
CA VAL A 22 0.24 2.72 -3.07
C VAL A 22 0.27 3.11 -1.60
N CYS A 23 1.26 3.90 -1.22
CA CYS A 23 1.36 4.42 0.13
C CYS A 23 0.43 5.61 0.30
N LEU A 24 -0.62 5.44 1.11
CA LEU A 24 -1.57 6.50 1.39
C LEU A 24 -0.96 7.54 2.36
N GLU A 25 -1.51 8.75 2.38
CA GLU A 25 -0.96 9.86 3.20
C GLU A 25 -0.85 9.57 4.70
N HIS A 26 -1.65 8.62 5.20
CA HIS A 26 -1.60 8.18 6.59
C HIS A 26 -0.54 7.10 6.87
N GLY A 27 0.29 6.77 5.88
CA GLY A 27 1.40 5.82 6.01
C GLY A 27 0.97 4.36 6.02
N ILE A 28 -0.16 4.02 5.36
CA ILE A 28 -0.62 2.64 5.21
C ILE A 28 -0.83 2.35 3.71
N CYS A 29 -0.48 1.14 3.30
CA CYS A 29 -0.70 0.63 1.95
C CYS A 29 -2.18 0.40 1.66
N GLY A 30 -2.65 0.89 0.51
CA GLY A 30 -4.03 0.68 0.02
C GLY A 30 -4.17 0.81 -1.49
#